data_AF-A0A328C9T7-F1
#
_entry.id   AF-A0A328C9T7-F1
#
_cell.length_a   1.000
_cell.length_b   1.000
_cell.length_c   1.000
_cell.angle_alpha   90.00
_cell.angle_beta   90.00
_cell.angle_gamma   90.00
#
_symmetry.space_group_name_H-M   'P 1'
#
loop_
_entity.id
_entity.type
_entity.pdbx_description
1 polymer ?
#
loop_
_entity_poly.entity_id
_entity_poly.type
_entity_poly.pdbx_seq_one_letter_code
_entity_poly.pdbx_strand_id
1 'polypeptide(L)'
;MGTEPEQQEGFAIEEGMSTGKRVALGLVALVVIVAIVGAVTQMAGVGFLGYRSILYGSGELYVLNLTPETRQVRVEERAPEPLLAQNAQMVELIGGTSKVDILQEDQSVWKSFDITIDDSSALLNLSGSTCLSVADVTAMYRGQGEGLSFQALLPADTEFYELGTHNVIWPRRDFPSRVDPSKGPMLWVEIVACQLLEDPNYLSEYLMIRLQQRMEKRAQPE
;
A
#
# COMPACT_ATOMS: atom_id res chain seq x y z
N MET A 1 -13.13 32.55 -59.53
CA MET A 1 -12.09 32.35 -58.49
C MET A 1 -12.25 30.94 -57.99
N GLY A 2 -11.41 30.03 -58.46
CA GLY A 2 -11.30 28.68 -57.91
C GLY A 2 -9.93 28.52 -57.29
N THR A 3 -9.86 27.68 -56.26
CA THR A 3 -8.75 26.74 -56.02
C THR A 3 -9.32 25.58 -55.21
N GLU A 4 -9.04 24.38 -55.71
CA GLU A 4 -9.47 23.05 -55.25
C GLU A 4 -8.88 22.65 -53.88
N PRO A 5 -9.46 21.65 -53.20
CA PRO A 5 -8.93 21.12 -51.95
C PRO A 5 -7.67 20.26 -52.18
N GLU A 6 -6.67 20.45 -51.32
CA GLU A 6 -5.43 19.67 -51.27
C GLU A 6 -5.71 18.18 -51.04
N GLN A 7 -5.05 17.35 -51.85
CA GLN A 7 -5.05 15.90 -51.77
C GLN A 7 -4.37 15.45 -50.47
N GLN A 8 -5.08 14.65 -49.68
CA GLN A 8 -4.46 13.79 -48.67
C GLN A 8 -3.54 12.79 -49.39
N GLU A 9 -2.25 12.84 -49.08
CA GLU A 9 -1.27 11.83 -49.49
C GLU A 9 -1.62 10.48 -48.84
N GLY A 10 -2.43 9.70 -49.54
CA GLY A 10 -2.58 8.28 -49.28
C GLY A 10 -1.24 7.59 -49.51
N PHE A 11 -0.86 6.69 -48.61
CA PHE A 11 0.28 5.80 -48.77
C PHE A 11 0.20 5.11 -50.14
N ALA A 12 1.01 5.58 -51.09
CA ALA A 12 1.11 4.99 -52.42
C ALA A 12 1.77 3.61 -52.28
N ILE A 13 0.95 2.55 -52.30
CA ILE A 13 1.45 1.19 -52.42
C ILE A 13 1.90 1.04 -53.87
N GLU A 14 3.22 1.08 -54.11
CA GLU A 14 3.80 0.86 -55.43
C GLU A 14 3.19 -0.38 -56.11
N GLU A 15 2.61 -0.16 -57.29
CA GLU A 15 2.11 -1.18 -58.22
C GLU A 15 3.28 -1.97 -58.84
N GLY A 16 3.96 -2.76 -58.02
CA GLY A 16 5.05 -3.64 -58.45
C GLY A 16 5.50 -4.65 -57.40
N MET A 17 4.90 -4.61 -56.21
CA MET A 17 5.29 -5.48 -55.10
C MET A 17 4.60 -6.84 -55.18
N SER A 18 5.40 -7.93 -55.29
CA SER A 18 4.86 -9.29 -55.25
C SER A 18 4.07 -9.53 -53.95
N THR A 19 3.06 -10.40 -54.01
CA THR A 19 2.15 -10.71 -52.89
C THR A 19 2.91 -11.03 -51.59
N GLY A 20 4.07 -11.68 -51.69
CA GLY A 20 4.95 -11.97 -50.54
C GLY A 20 5.54 -10.73 -49.88
N LYS A 21 5.94 -9.70 -50.65
CA LYS A 21 6.41 -8.43 -50.09
C LYS A 21 5.29 -7.65 -49.42
N ARG A 22 4.06 -7.68 -49.96
CA ARG A 22 2.90 -7.01 -49.32
C ARG A 22 2.54 -7.66 -47.97
N VAL A 23 2.57 -8.99 -47.90
CA VAL A 23 2.33 -9.72 -46.64
C VAL A 23 3.46 -9.46 -45.64
N ALA A 24 4.71 -9.48 -46.08
CA ALA A 24 5.85 -9.17 -45.22
C ALA A 24 5.79 -7.73 -44.67
N LEU A 25 5.41 -6.75 -45.50
CA LEU A 25 5.28 -5.35 -45.09
C LEU A 25 4.11 -5.17 -44.11
N GLY A 26 3.00 -5.89 -44.32
CA GLY A 26 1.88 -5.94 -43.38
C GLY A 26 2.25 -6.54 -42.02
N LEU A 27 3.03 -7.64 -42.01
CA LEU A 27 3.53 -8.25 -40.78
C LEU A 27 4.51 -7.35 -40.04
N VAL A 28 5.43 -6.69 -40.75
CA VAL A 28 6.37 -5.74 -40.14
C VAL A 28 5.62 -4.55 -39.56
N ALA A 29 4.65 -3.99 -40.28
CA ALA A 29 3.81 -2.91 -39.76
C ALA A 29 3.03 -3.34 -38.51
N LEU A 30 2.48 -4.57 -38.49
CA LEU A 30 1.80 -5.12 -37.32
C LEU A 30 2.75 -5.25 -36.11
N VAL A 31 3.95 -5.80 -36.32
CA VAL A 31 4.97 -5.94 -35.26
C VAL A 31 5.38 -4.58 -34.72
N VAL A 32 5.56 -3.59 -35.60
CA VAL A 32 5.88 -2.21 -35.20
C VAL A 32 4.73 -1.58 -34.39
N ILE A 33 3.47 -1.78 -34.80
CA ILE A 33 2.31 -1.29 -34.06
C ILE A 33 2.23 -1.96 -32.67
N VAL A 34 2.42 -3.28 -32.59
CA VAL A 34 2.43 -3.99 -31.31
C VAL A 34 3.58 -3.51 -30.41
N ALA A 35 4.75 -3.25 -30.98
CA ALA A 35 5.89 -2.70 -30.25
C ALA A 35 5.63 -1.27 -29.75
N ILE A 36 4.99 -0.42 -30.57
CA ILE A 36 4.63 0.95 -30.18
C ILE A 36 3.56 0.92 -29.09
N VAL A 37 2.50 0.12 -29.23
CA VAL A 37 1.46 -0.02 -28.20
C VAL A 37 2.07 -0.53 -26.89
N GLY A 38 2.93 -1.55 -26.96
CA GLY A 38 3.67 -2.09 -25.81
C GLY A 38 4.56 -1.04 -25.13
N ALA A 39 5.28 -0.24 -25.91
CA ALA A 39 6.13 0.85 -25.42
C ALA A 39 5.31 1.99 -24.79
N VAL A 40 4.17 2.35 -25.38
CA VAL A 40 3.25 3.38 -24.85
C VAL A 40 2.63 2.92 -23.54
N THR A 41 2.23 1.64 -23.41
CA THR A 41 1.76 1.08 -22.13
C THR A 41 2.83 1.07 -21.04
N GLN A 42 4.09 0.78 -21.39
CA GLN A 42 5.19 0.88 -20.43
C GLN A 42 5.48 2.33 -20.01
N MET A 43 5.44 3.29 -20.94
CA MET A 43 5.68 4.71 -20.63
C MET A 43 4.51 5.38 -19.89
N ALA A 44 3.28 4.89 -20.05
CA ALA A 44 2.11 5.38 -19.32
C ALA A 44 2.04 4.89 -17.85
N GLY A 45 3.06 4.17 -17.35
CA GLY A 45 3.08 3.62 -15.99
C GLY A 45 2.14 2.42 -15.79
N VAL A 46 1.47 1.96 -16.86
CA VAL A 46 0.63 0.76 -16.87
C VAL A 46 1.50 -0.45 -17.24
N GLY A 47 2.55 -0.67 -16.46
CA GLY A 47 3.30 -1.93 -16.53
C GLY A 47 2.47 -3.08 -15.95
N PHE A 48 3.05 -4.29 -15.90
CA PHE A 48 2.48 -5.47 -15.22
C PHE A 48 1.92 -5.17 -13.81
N LEU A 49 2.52 -4.20 -13.12
CA LEU A 49 2.11 -3.71 -11.80
C LEU A 49 0.80 -2.89 -11.81
N GLY A 50 0.52 -2.13 -12.88
CA GLY A 50 -0.72 -1.35 -13.01
C GLY A 50 -1.96 -2.21 -13.21
N TYR A 51 -1.82 -3.41 -13.80
CA TYR A 51 -2.92 -4.37 -13.88
C TYR A 51 -3.30 -4.93 -12.50
N ARG A 52 -2.29 -5.18 -11.66
CA ARG A 52 -2.52 -5.69 -10.30
C ARG A 52 -3.18 -4.67 -9.39
N SER A 53 -2.81 -3.40 -9.49
CA SER A 53 -3.47 -2.36 -8.70
C SER A 53 -4.95 -2.17 -9.07
N ILE A 54 -5.32 -2.45 -10.32
CA ILE A 54 -6.73 -2.42 -10.77
C ILE A 54 -7.49 -3.67 -10.32
N LEU A 55 -6.86 -4.85 -10.38
CA LEU A 55 -7.52 -6.11 -10.02
C LEU A 55 -7.65 -6.35 -8.52
N TYR A 56 -6.57 -6.08 -7.78
CA TYR A 56 -6.39 -6.46 -6.39
C TYR A 56 -6.31 -5.23 -5.47
N GLY A 57 -6.53 -4.04 -6.02
CA GLY A 57 -6.43 -2.78 -5.31
C GLY A 57 -5.00 -2.41 -4.91
N SER A 58 -4.91 -1.49 -3.96
CA SER A 58 -3.65 -1.07 -3.34
C SER A 58 -3.79 -1.16 -1.82
N GLY A 59 -2.71 -0.95 -1.11
CA GLY A 59 -2.74 -0.90 0.34
C GLY A 59 -1.56 -0.14 0.90
N GLU A 60 -1.50 -0.05 2.22
CA GLU A 60 -0.36 0.52 2.92
C GLU A 60 0.27 -0.54 3.83
N LEU A 61 1.58 -0.66 3.79
CA LEU A 61 2.37 -1.40 4.77
C LEU A 61 2.83 -0.43 5.85
N TYR A 62 2.33 -0.65 7.06
CA TYR A 62 2.77 0.05 8.24
C TYR A 62 3.94 -0.70 8.89
N VAL A 63 5.14 -0.17 8.72
CA VAL A 63 6.37 -0.77 9.22
C VAL A 63 6.76 -0.11 10.55
N LEU A 64 6.90 -0.94 11.59
CA LEU A 64 7.35 -0.51 12.91
C LEU A 64 8.80 -0.97 13.13
N ASN A 65 9.72 -0.02 13.20
CA ASN A 65 11.13 -0.24 13.52
C ASN A 65 11.51 0.45 14.84
N LEU A 66 11.32 -0.24 15.97
CA LEU A 66 11.81 0.24 17.28
C LEU A 66 13.20 -0.31 17.63
N THR A 67 13.93 -0.84 16.64
CA THR A 67 15.32 -1.24 16.83
C THR A 67 16.24 -0.01 16.79
N PRO A 68 17.46 -0.07 17.36
CA PRO A 68 18.42 1.02 17.27
C PRO A 68 19.06 1.16 15.88
N GLU A 69 18.84 0.20 14.99
CA GLU A 69 19.45 0.15 13.66
C GLU A 69 18.51 0.73 12.61
N THR A 70 19.08 1.54 11.72
CA THR A 70 18.40 1.93 10.48
C THR A 70 18.36 0.73 9.56
N ARG A 71 17.20 0.48 8.95
CA ARG A 71 16.99 -0.56 7.93
C ARG A 71 16.55 0.10 6.64
N GLN A 72 16.40 -0.69 5.59
CA GLN A 72 15.71 -0.25 4.39
C GLN A 72 14.60 -1.24 4.05
N VAL A 73 13.51 -0.75 3.47
CA VAL A 73 12.42 -1.57 2.97
C VAL A 73 12.39 -1.46 1.46
N ARG A 74 12.33 -2.61 0.81
CA ARG A 74 12.17 -2.71 -0.65
C ARG A 74 10.94 -3.52 -0.94
N VAL A 75 10.02 -2.93 -1.70
CA VAL A 75 8.79 -3.61 -2.14
C VAL A 75 8.84 -3.80 -3.65
N GLU A 76 8.78 -5.06 -4.10
CA GLU A 76 8.67 -5.43 -5.53
C GLU A 76 9.60 -4.66 -6.47
N GLU A 77 10.91 -4.88 -6.37
CA GLU A 77 11.96 -4.27 -7.22
C GLU A 77 12.03 -2.73 -7.20
N ARG A 78 11.22 -2.04 -6.39
CA ARG A 78 11.30 -0.58 -6.21
C ARG A 78 12.61 -0.17 -5.54
N ALA A 79 12.92 1.12 -5.63
CA ALA A 79 14.02 1.71 -4.89
C ALA A 79 13.83 1.47 -3.37
N PRO A 80 14.86 1.00 -2.64
CA PRO A 80 14.76 0.86 -1.20
C PRO A 80 14.47 2.20 -0.51
N GLU A 81 13.55 2.18 0.43
CA GLU A 81 13.22 3.34 1.27
C GLU A 81 13.86 3.17 2.65
N PRO A 82 14.46 4.23 3.23
CA PRO A 82 15.06 4.16 4.54
C PRO A 82 13.99 4.01 5.63
N LEU A 83 14.20 3.04 6.52
CA LEU A 83 13.46 2.84 7.75
C LEU A 83 14.33 3.27 8.93
N LEU A 84 14.14 4.50 9.38
CA LEU A 84 14.90 5.07 10.50
C LEU A 84 14.74 4.21 11.78
N ALA A 85 15.77 4.23 12.62
CA ALA A 85 15.70 3.67 13.96
C ALA A 85 14.62 4.37 14.80
N GLN A 86 13.97 3.62 15.70
CA GLN A 86 12.92 4.14 16.59
C GLN A 86 11.76 4.86 15.86
N ASN A 87 11.42 4.38 14.67
CA ASN A 87 10.45 5.01 13.79
C ASN A 87 9.29 4.07 13.42
N ALA A 88 8.18 4.68 13.07
CA ALA A 88 7.03 4.01 12.49
C ALA A 88 6.72 4.67 11.15
N GLN A 89 6.76 3.90 10.06
CA GLN A 89 6.70 4.42 8.70
C GLN A 89 5.64 3.69 7.89
N MET A 90 5.09 4.39 6.91
CA MET A 90 4.11 3.87 5.98
C MET A 90 4.75 3.75 4.61
N VAL A 91 4.57 2.61 3.96
CA VAL A 91 5.08 2.31 2.63
C VAL A 91 3.91 1.82 1.79
N GLU A 92 3.80 2.24 0.54
CA GLU A 92 2.70 1.78 -0.32
C GLU A 92 2.90 0.31 -0.70
N LEU A 93 1.81 -0.46 -0.75
CA LEU A 93 1.76 -1.82 -1.29
C LEU A 93 0.84 -1.89 -2.50
N ILE A 94 1.18 -2.79 -3.41
CA ILE A 94 0.33 -3.17 -4.53
C ILE A 94 -0.43 -4.43 -4.14
N GLY A 95 -1.72 -4.46 -4.45
CA GLY A 95 -2.60 -5.60 -4.20
C GLY A 95 -2.09 -6.92 -4.79
N GLY A 96 -2.54 -8.02 -4.21
CA GLY A 96 -2.02 -9.37 -4.45
C GLY A 96 -0.77 -9.65 -3.62
N THR A 97 0.03 -10.64 -4.04
CA THR A 97 1.26 -11.02 -3.34
C THR A 97 2.42 -10.11 -3.72
N SER A 98 2.87 -9.29 -2.78
CA SER A 98 4.03 -8.42 -2.89
C SER A 98 5.22 -8.97 -2.11
N LYS A 99 6.39 -9.04 -2.76
CA LYS A 99 7.64 -9.37 -2.08
C LYS A 99 8.20 -8.13 -1.38
N VAL A 100 8.37 -8.21 -0.07
CA VAL A 100 8.93 -7.16 0.78
C VAL A 100 10.23 -7.63 1.41
N ASP A 101 11.33 -7.02 0.99
CA ASP A 101 12.65 -7.27 1.55
C ASP A 101 13.00 -6.18 2.57
N ILE A 102 13.42 -6.59 3.75
CA ILE A 102 14.05 -5.72 4.73
C ILE A 102 15.55 -5.88 4.60
N LEU A 103 16.22 -4.80 4.22
CA LEU A 103 17.64 -4.75 3.97
C LEU A 103 18.36 -4.11 5.16
N GLN A 104 19.62 -4.51 5.36
CA GLN A 104 20.54 -3.78 6.21
C GLN A 104 21.04 -2.51 5.50
N GLU A 105 21.83 -1.69 6.20
CA GLU A 105 22.41 -0.47 5.63
C GLU A 105 23.32 -0.74 4.43
N ASP A 106 23.99 -1.90 4.41
CA ASP A 106 24.84 -2.37 3.32
C ASP A 106 24.06 -2.99 2.12
N GLN A 107 22.73 -2.89 2.14
CA GLN A 107 21.79 -3.47 1.17
C GLN A 107 21.75 -5.01 1.14
N SER A 108 22.39 -5.70 2.08
CA SER A 108 22.19 -7.14 2.25
C SER A 108 20.78 -7.43 2.76
N VAL A 109 20.17 -8.52 2.28
CA VAL A 109 18.82 -8.92 2.71
C VAL A 109 18.91 -9.50 4.12
N TRP A 110 18.20 -8.88 5.07
CA TRP A 110 18.06 -9.39 6.43
C TRP A 110 16.86 -10.32 6.56
N LYS A 111 15.70 -9.88 6.06
CA LYS A 111 14.45 -10.65 6.03
C LYS A 111 13.71 -10.41 4.73
N SER A 112 12.93 -11.39 4.30
CA SER A 112 12.11 -11.32 3.10
C SER A 112 10.73 -11.89 3.42
N PHE A 113 9.68 -11.19 3.03
CA PHE A 113 8.30 -11.54 3.29
C PHE A 113 7.53 -11.54 1.98
N ASP A 114 6.74 -12.59 1.76
CA ASP A 114 5.73 -12.59 0.71
C ASP A 114 4.40 -12.16 1.36
N ILE A 115 4.04 -10.90 1.17
CA ILE A 115 2.86 -10.28 1.78
C ILE A 115 1.73 -10.27 0.77
N THR A 116 0.64 -10.96 1.06
CA THR A 116 -0.59 -10.92 0.26
C THR A 116 -1.61 -9.99 0.92
N ILE A 117 -2.09 -9.01 0.16
CA ILE A 117 -3.20 -8.12 0.56
C ILE A 117 -4.24 -8.04 -0.56
N ASP A 118 -5.50 -7.82 -0.21
CA ASP A 118 -6.60 -7.61 -1.17
C ASP A 118 -7.33 -6.30 -0.85
N ASP A 119 -7.03 -5.23 -1.59
CA ASP A 119 -7.46 -3.85 -1.34
C ASP A 119 -7.51 -3.51 0.16
N SER A 120 -6.43 -3.79 0.89
CA SER A 120 -6.32 -3.66 2.35
C SER A 120 -4.91 -3.24 2.79
N SER A 121 -4.77 -2.75 4.01
CA SER A 121 -3.47 -2.44 4.62
C SER A 121 -2.95 -3.58 5.49
N ALA A 122 -1.65 -3.55 5.79
CA ALA A 122 -0.98 -4.54 6.61
C ALA A 122 0.05 -3.92 7.56
N LEU A 123 0.46 -4.70 8.56
CA LEU A 123 1.46 -4.35 9.55
C LEU A 123 2.71 -5.21 9.39
N LEU A 124 3.87 -4.59 9.57
CA LEU A 124 5.15 -5.29 9.71
C LEU A 124 5.90 -4.79 10.93
N ASN A 125 6.03 -5.63 11.95
CA ASN A 125 6.73 -5.35 13.19
C ASN A 125 8.16 -5.92 13.15
N LEU A 126 9.15 -5.04 13.03
CA LEU A 126 10.56 -5.43 13.01
C LEU A 126 11.20 -5.41 14.41
N SER A 127 10.44 -5.04 15.44
CA SER A 127 10.97 -4.69 16.76
C SER A 127 11.21 -5.92 17.65
N GLY A 128 10.53 -7.04 17.41
CA GLY A 128 10.71 -8.34 18.09
C GLY A 128 10.47 -8.37 19.61
N SER A 129 10.12 -7.24 20.21
CA SER A 129 10.03 -7.04 21.67
C SER A 129 8.81 -6.22 22.07
N THR A 130 8.06 -5.72 21.09
CA THR A 130 6.95 -4.80 21.28
C THR A 130 5.66 -5.46 20.88
N CYS A 131 4.66 -5.39 21.75
CA CYS A 131 3.32 -5.87 21.51
C CYS A 131 2.44 -4.75 20.94
N LEU A 132 1.48 -5.12 20.10
CA LEU A 132 0.55 -4.20 19.46
C LEU A 132 -0.89 -4.60 19.78
N SER A 133 -1.74 -3.62 20.02
CA SER A 133 -3.18 -3.81 20.04
C SER A 133 -3.79 -3.23 18.77
N VAL A 134 -4.64 -4.01 18.10
CA VAL A 134 -5.46 -3.56 16.97
C VAL A 134 -6.90 -3.46 17.47
N ALA A 135 -7.38 -2.23 17.61
CA ALA A 135 -8.68 -1.93 18.18
C ALA A 135 -9.60 -1.30 17.13
N ASP A 136 -10.81 -1.84 16.95
CA ASP A 136 -11.85 -1.24 16.15
C ASP A 136 -12.51 -0.09 16.92
N VAL A 137 -12.42 1.12 16.36
CA VAL A 137 -12.99 2.37 16.88
C VAL A 137 -14.06 2.95 15.95
N THR A 138 -14.57 2.15 15.00
CA THR A 138 -15.61 2.55 14.03
C THR A 138 -16.86 3.10 14.71
N ALA A 139 -17.25 2.48 15.83
CA ALA A 139 -18.36 2.88 16.69
C ALA A 139 -18.33 4.38 17.03
N MET A 140 -17.14 4.91 17.36
CA MET A 140 -16.97 6.33 17.68
C MET A 140 -17.28 7.25 16.51
N TYR A 141 -16.86 6.88 15.30
CA TYR A 141 -17.08 7.67 14.10
C TYR A 141 -18.54 7.63 13.65
N ARG A 142 -19.29 6.59 14.03
CA ARG A 142 -20.72 6.45 13.72
C ARG A 142 -21.64 6.98 14.83
N GLY A 143 -21.09 7.40 15.98
CA GLY A 143 -21.87 7.86 17.13
C GLY A 143 -22.72 6.75 17.76
N GLN A 144 -22.28 5.49 17.70
CA GLN A 144 -23.03 4.32 18.17
C GLN A 144 -22.15 3.45 19.07
N GLY A 145 -22.66 3.01 20.24
CA GLY A 145 -22.08 1.92 21.04
C GLY A 145 -20.86 2.27 21.93
N GLU A 146 -20.27 1.23 22.53
CA GLU A 146 -18.98 1.29 23.24
C GLU A 146 -17.87 1.62 22.24
N GLY A 147 -17.05 2.63 22.55
CA GLY A 147 -16.17 3.28 21.57
C GLY A 147 -14.98 2.45 21.08
N LEU A 148 -14.72 1.28 21.65
CA LEU A 148 -13.54 0.47 21.34
C LEU A 148 -13.83 -1.02 21.51
N SER A 149 -13.39 -1.84 20.54
CA SER A 149 -13.35 -3.30 20.66
C SER A 149 -12.05 -3.86 20.10
N PHE A 150 -11.50 -4.92 20.67
CA PHE A 150 -10.27 -5.53 20.14
C PHE A 150 -10.56 -6.40 18.93
N GLN A 151 -9.92 -6.10 17.81
CA GLN A 151 -9.88 -6.98 16.65
C GLN A 151 -8.76 -8.01 16.81
N ALA A 152 -7.58 -7.57 17.27
CA ALA A 152 -6.46 -8.45 17.54
C ALA A 152 -5.53 -7.88 18.63
N LEU A 153 -4.93 -8.80 19.39
CA LEU A 153 -3.83 -8.53 20.30
C LEU A 153 -2.62 -9.27 19.74
N LEU A 154 -1.59 -8.53 19.34
CA LEU A 154 -0.43 -9.04 18.62
C LEU A 154 0.76 -9.12 19.60
N PRO A 155 1.18 -10.32 20.00
CA PRO A 155 2.37 -10.49 20.83
C PRO A 155 3.65 -10.07 20.09
N ALA A 156 4.75 -9.97 20.82
CA ALA A 156 6.01 -9.42 20.31
C ALA A 156 6.64 -10.23 19.17
N ASP A 157 6.32 -11.51 19.06
CA ASP A 157 6.76 -12.42 17.99
C ASP A 157 5.90 -12.31 16.72
N THR A 158 4.82 -11.54 16.74
CA THR A 158 3.99 -11.30 15.55
C THR A 158 4.66 -10.27 14.65
N GLU A 159 5.34 -10.77 13.62
CA GLU A 159 6.06 -9.94 12.65
C GLU A 159 5.14 -9.34 11.59
N PHE A 160 4.10 -10.07 11.18
CA PHE A 160 3.18 -9.66 10.12
C PHE A 160 1.72 -9.82 10.56
N TYR A 161 0.88 -8.85 10.20
CA TYR A 161 -0.57 -8.92 10.41
C TYR A 161 -1.32 -8.14 9.33
N GLU A 162 -2.27 -8.79 8.65
CA GLU A 162 -3.15 -8.13 7.69
C GLU A 162 -4.30 -7.43 8.45
N LEU A 163 -4.55 -6.15 8.13
CA LEU A 163 -5.57 -5.35 8.83
C LEU A 163 -6.97 -5.52 8.22
N GLY A 164 -7.07 -5.86 6.94
CA GLY A 164 -8.35 -6.00 6.23
C GLY A 164 -9.11 -4.68 6.04
N THR A 165 -8.42 -3.54 6.12
CA THR A 165 -8.99 -2.20 5.88
C THR A 165 -7.91 -1.22 5.44
N HIS A 166 -8.30 -0.11 4.82
CA HIS A 166 -7.44 1.06 4.62
C HIS A 166 -7.53 2.09 5.76
N ASN A 167 -8.55 1.98 6.60
CA ASN A 167 -8.86 2.98 7.60
C ASN A 167 -8.07 2.69 8.90
N VAL A 168 -6.83 3.18 8.95
CA VAL A 168 -5.89 2.85 10.04
C VAL A 168 -5.40 4.11 10.75
N ILE A 169 -5.60 4.20 12.07
CA ILE A 169 -4.85 5.11 12.94
C ILE A 169 -3.57 4.42 13.35
N TRP A 170 -2.47 4.86 12.75
CA TRP A 170 -1.13 4.39 13.09
C TRP A 170 -0.62 5.02 14.41
N PRO A 171 0.24 4.35 15.21
CA PRO A 171 0.74 4.90 16.45
C PRO A 171 1.30 6.31 16.26
N ARG A 172 0.98 7.19 17.22
CA ARG A 172 1.40 8.61 17.23
C ARG A 172 0.84 9.48 16.09
N ARG A 173 0.07 8.96 15.13
CA ARG A 173 -0.64 9.78 14.13
C ARG A 173 -2.00 10.21 14.64
N ASP A 174 -2.39 11.45 14.36
CA ASP A 174 -3.67 11.99 14.83
C ASP A 174 -4.88 11.23 14.28
N PHE A 175 -5.96 11.26 15.07
CA PHE A 175 -7.23 10.65 14.67
C PHE A 175 -7.84 11.45 13.52
N PRO A 176 -8.09 10.82 12.36
CA PRO A 176 -8.64 11.52 11.20
C PRO A 176 -10.02 12.07 11.51
N SER A 177 -10.42 13.15 10.84
CA SER A 177 -11.69 13.82 11.10
C SER A 177 -12.90 13.13 10.51
N ARG A 178 -12.67 12.38 9.44
CA ARG A 178 -13.65 11.59 8.72
C ARG A 178 -13.03 10.25 8.36
N VAL A 179 -13.89 9.26 8.17
CA VAL A 179 -13.52 7.90 7.75
C VAL A 179 -14.34 7.59 6.51
N ASP A 180 -13.73 6.92 5.54
CA ASP A 180 -14.45 6.41 4.38
C ASP A 180 -15.04 5.03 4.73
N PRO A 181 -16.35 4.89 4.97
CA PRO A 181 -16.94 3.62 5.36
C PRO A 181 -16.87 2.56 4.26
N SER A 182 -16.63 2.94 3.00
CA SER A 182 -16.46 1.99 1.89
C SER A 182 -15.13 1.25 1.94
N LYS A 183 -14.16 1.77 2.70
CA LYS A 183 -12.80 1.25 2.82
C LYS A 183 -12.55 0.39 4.07
N GLY A 184 -13.64 -0.05 4.73
CA GLY A 184 -13.61 -0.96 5.88
C GLY A 184 -13.74 -0.27 7.25
N PRO A 185 -13.62 -1.02 8.36
CA PRO A 185 -13.70 -0.49 9.73
C PRO A 185 -12.53 0.44 10.06
N MET A 186 -12.73 1.39 10.96
CA MET A 186 -11.65 2.23 11.48
C MET A 186 -10.87 1.48 12.57
N LEU A 187 -9.65 1.09 12.27
CA LEU A 187 -8.77 0.41 13.21
C LEU A 187 -7.74 1.38 13.79
N TRP A 188 -7.55 1.31 15.09
CA TRP A 188 -6.47 1.99 15.80
C TRP A 188 -5.44 0.96 16.22
N VAL A 189 -4.22 1.13 15.73
CA VAL A 189 -3.07 0.35 16.16
C VAL A 189 -2.30 1.15 17.21
N GLU A 190 -2.07 0.53 18.35
CA GLU A 190 -1.37 1.16 19.47
C GLU A 190 -0.25 0.26 20.01
N ILE A 191 0.84 0.89 20.44
CA ILE A 191 1.97 0.20 21.06
C ILE A 191 1.66 0.01 22.53
N VAL A 192 1.68 -1.25 22.99
CA VAL A 192 1.32 -1.62 24.36
C VAL A 192 2.40 -2.46 25.00
N ALA A 193 2.52 -2.37 26.32
CA ALA A 193 3.40 -3.27 27.05
C ALA A 193 2.84 -4.69 26.96
N CYS A 194 3.69 -5.68 26.70
CA CYS A 194 3.24 -7.07 26.48
C CYS A 194 2.48 -7.66 27.67
N GLN A 195 2.80 -7.25 28.90
CA GLN A 195 2.05 -7.64 30.10
C GLN A 195 0.58 -7.23 30.06
N LEU A 196 0.24 -6.15 29.35
CA LEU A 196 -1.15 -5.71 29.20
C LEU A 196 -1.97 -6.64 28.31
N LEU A 197 -1.33 -7.46 27.46
CA LEU A 197 -2.06 -8.46 26.67
C LEU A 197 -2.62 -9.60 27.54
N GLU A 198 -2.08 -9.80 28.75
CA GLU A 198 -2.52 -10.83 29.69
C GLU A 198 -3.82 -10.46 30.41
N ASP A 199 -4.17 -9.16 30.46
CA ASP A 199 -5.43 -8.65 31.02
C ASP A 199 -6.14 -7.73 30.01
N PRO A 200 -6.94 -8.31 29.09
CA PRO A 200 -7.65 -7.55 28.06
C PRO A 200 -8.65 -6.53 28.63
N ASN A 201 -9.22 -6.77 29.82
CA ASN A 201 -10.18 -5.83 30.41
C ASN A 201 -9.46 -4.56 30.86
N TYR A 202 -8.36 -4.72 31.61
CA TYR A 202 -7.52 -3.60 32.00
C TYR A 202 -6.94 -2.86 30.78
N LEU A 203 -6.49 -3.60 29.76
CA LEU A 203 -6.00 -3.00 28.52
C LEU A 203 -7.09 -2.19 27.80
N SER A 204 -8.33 -2.69 27.77
CA SER A 204 -9.47 -1.97 27.17
C SER A 204 -9.70 -0.64 27.87
N GLU A 205 -9.79 -0.65 29.21
CA GLU A 205 -9.97 0.56 30.02
C GLU A 205 -8.81 1.54 29.82
N TYR A 206 -7.57 1.04 29.83
CA TYR A 206 -6.38 1.85 29.57
C TYR A 206 -6.42 2.55 28.21
N LEU A 207 -6.76 1.81 27.16
CA LEU A 207 -6.84 2.35 25.81
C LEU A 207 -8.03 3.30 25.65
N MET A 208 -9.13 3.07 26.37
CA MET A 208 -10.26 4.00 26.38
C MET A 208 -9.90 5.35 26.97
N ILE A 209 -9.14 5.38 28.08
CA ILE A 209 -8.62 6.63 28.66
C ILE A 209 -7.69 7.33 27.68
N ARG A 210 -6.74 6.60 27.08
CA ARG A 210 -5.82 7.12 26.06
C ARG A 210 -6.58 7.73 24.89
N LEU A 211 -7.62 7.06 24.41
CA LEU A 211 -8.44 7.48 23.31
C LEU A 211 -9.18 8.79 23.63
N GLN A 212 -9.82 8.87 24.80
CA GLN A 212 -10.46 10.10 25.28
C GLN A 212 -9.47 11.28 25.33
N GLN A 213 -8.29 11.07 25.92
CA GLN A 213 -7.25 12.12 25.98
C GLN A 213 -6.82 12.60 24.59
N ARG A 214 -6.68 11.69 23.63
CA ARG A 214 -6.29 12.05 22.25
C ARG A 214 -7.40 12.80 21.52
N MET A 215 -8.66 12.43 21.78
CA MET A 215 -9.83 13.13 21.21
C MET A 215 -10.03 14.52 21.81
N GLU A 216 -9.84 14.69 23.11
CA GLU A 216 -9.90 15.99 23.78
C GLU A 216 -8.84 16.96 23.25
N LYS A 217 -7.60 16.49 23.09
CA LYS A 217 -6.52 17.28 22.48
C LYS A 217 -6.88 17.77 21.07
N ARG A 218 -7.58 16.96 20.29
CA ARG A 218 -8.05 17.34 18.96
C ARG A 218 -9.18 18.37 19.00
N ALA A 219 -10.02 18.35 20.02
CA ALA A 219 -11.15 19.28 20.18
C ALA A 219 -10.72 20.67 20.66
N GLN A 220 -9.48 20.83 21.14
CA GLN A 220 -8.89 22.11 21.50
C GLN A 220 -8.16 22.65 20.26
N PRO A 221 -8.71 23.65 19.55
CA PRO A 221 -7.94 24.38 18.54
C PRO A 221 -6.79 25.13 19.24
N GLU A 222 -5.60 25.11 18.64
CA GLU A 222 -4.48 25.97 19.05
C GLU A 222 -4.88 27.46 19.04
#